data_AF-A0A535UY83-F1
#
_entry.id   AF-A0A535UY83-F1
#
_cell.length_a   1.000
_cell.length_b   1.000
_cell.length_c   1.000
_cell.angle_alpha   90.00
_cell.angle_beta   90.00
_cell.angle_gamma   90.00
#
_symmetry.space_group_name_H-M   'P 1'
#
loop_
_entity.id
_entity.type
_entity.pdbx_description
1 polymer ?
#
loop_
_entity_poly.entity_id
_entity_poly.type
_entity_poly.pdbx_seq_one_letter_code
_entity_poly.pdbx_strand_id
1 'polypeptide(L)'
;TAPPPAGGRVGLRHGDFQWSNLLYHEGRLRAVLDWELASVGPVLHDLGWLCVFSDPGSWDGEGMWSLTVAPERLAELYSAAGGHVDGLAWHRALAGYCFAVIAAFNLMLHRRGKRIDPHYELLAPSIPRLLERALEVLDGAGR
;
A
#
# COMPACT_ATOMS: atom_id res chain seq x y z
N THR A 1 15.84 -3.29 13.43
CA THR A 1 14.51 -2.99 12.88
C THR A 1 13.99 -1.75 13.58
N ALA A 2 13.55 -0.74 12.83
CA ALA A 2 12.98 0.47 13.44
C ALA A 2 11.66 0.11 14.15
N PRO A 3 11.48 0.49 15.42
CA PRO A 3 10.22 0.23 16.13
C PRO A 3 9.05 0.95 15.43
N PRO A 4 7.82 0.43 15.53
CA PRO A 4 6.65 1.17 15.06
C PRO A 4 6.61 2.57 15.70
N PRO A 5 6.21 3.61 14.95
CA PRO A 5 6.14 4.97 15.49
C PRO A 5 5.23 5.00 16.73
N ALA A 6 5.73 5.51 17.85
CA ALA A 6 4.92 5.71 19.04
C ALA A 6 4.00 6.93 18.85
N GLY A 7 2.78 6.87 19.40
CA GLY A 7 1.88 8.02 19.48
C GLY A 7 1.03 8.32 18.24
N GLY A 8 0.94 7.40 17.27
CA GLY A 8 0.09 7.56 16.09
C GLY A 8 -1.42 7.52 16.39
N ARG A 9 -2.22 8.23 15.59
CA ARG A 9 -3.69 8.20 15.69
C ARG A 9 -4.23 6.80 15.41
N VAL A 10 -5.03 6.27 16.34
CA VAL A 10 -5.78 5.02 16.20
C VAL A 10 -7.21 5.32 15.79
N GLY A 11 -7.75 4.54 14.85
CA GLY A 11 -9.11 4.68 14.34
C GLY A 11 -9.52 3.49 13.50
N LEU A 12 -10.68 3.62 12.82
CA LEU A 12 -11.10 2.65 11.82
C LEU A 12 -10.13 2.72 10.62
N ARG A 13 -9.63 1.57 10.21
CA ARG A 13 -8.92 1.38 8.94
C ARG A 13 -9.66 0.35 8.09
N HIS A 14 -9.63 0.56 6.78
CA HIS A 14 -10.21 -0.30 5.76
C HIS A 14 -9.41 -1.60 5.58
N GLY A 15 -8.08 -1.52 5.65
CA GLY A 15 -7.19 -2.68 5.47
C GLY A 15 -6.72 -2.85 4.03
N ASP A 16 -7.62 -2.77 3.05
CA ASP A 16 -7.30 -2.79 1.61
C ASP A 16 -7.70 -1.49 0.90
N PHE A 17 -7.28 -0.34 1.42
CA PHE A 17 -7.67 0.97 0.87
C PHE A 17 -6.86 1.30 -0.40
N GLN A 18 -7.35 0.87 -1.56
CA GLN A 18 -6.70 1.08 -2.86
C GLN A 18 -7.68 1.47 -3.95
N TRP A 19 -7.15 1.93 -5.09
CA TRP A 19 -7.91 2.52 -6.20
C TRP A 19 -9.03 1.63 -6.75
N SER A 20 -8.82 0.31 -6.81
CA SER A 20 -9.83 -0.67 -7.26
C SER A 20 -11.04 -0.79 -6.33
N ASN A 21 -10.91 -0.40 -5.07
CA ASN A 21 -11.96 -0.47 -4.06
C ASN A 21 -12.72 0.86 -3.91
N LEU A 22 -12.46 1.84 -4.79
CA LEU A 22 -13.09 3.15 -4.78
C LEU A 22 -14.01 3.31 -5.99
N LEU A 23 -15.32 3.46 -5.73
CA LEU A 23 -16.31 3.68 -6.80
C LEU A 23 -16.52 5.19 -7.03
N TYR A 24 -16.24 5.64 -8.24
CA TYR A 24 -16.45 7.04 -8.66
C TYR A 24 -17.64 7.18 -9.60
N HIS A 25 -18.35 8.29 -9.48
CA HIS A 25 -19.38 8.72 -10.42
C HIS A 25 -19.26 10.23 -10.63
N GLU A 26 -19.15 10.66 -11.89
CA GLU A 26 -19.02 12.08 -12.26
C GLU A 26 -17.86 12.78 -11.50
N GLY A 27 -16.70 12.11 -11.41
CA GLY A 27 -15.52 12.65 -10.74
C GLY A 27 -15.59 12.71 -9.21
N ARG A 28 -16.63 12.14 -8.60
CA ARG A 28 -16.80 12.11 -7.13
C ARG A 28 -16.82 10.69 -6.60
N LEU A 29 -16.15 10.47 -5.47
CA LEU A 29 -16.22 9.21 -4.73
C LEU A 29 -17.66 8.99 -4.25
N ARG A 30 -18.23 7.83 -4.55
CA ARG A 30 -19.60 7.44 -4.16
C ARG A 30 -19.64 6.33 -3.13
N ALA A 31 -18.68 5.41 -3.20
CA ALA A 31 -18.59 4.30 -2.25
C ALA A 31 -17.14 3.84 -2.09
N VAL A 32 -16.85 3.33 -0.90
CA VAL A 32 -15.67 2.51 -0.60
C VAL A 32 -16.17 1.08 -0.44
N LEU A 33 -15.60 0.17 -1.21
CA LEU A 33 -16.00 -1.24 -1.31
C LEU A 33 -15.03 -2.13 -0.54
N ASP A 34 -15.44 -3.37 -0.26
CA ASP A 34 -14.58 -4.44 0.28
C ASP A 34 -14.02 -4.22 1.70
N TRP A 35 -14.92 -4.11 2.66
CA TRP A 35 -14.59 -3.88 4.08
C TRP A 35 -14.19 -5.13 4.87
N GLU A 36 -13.86 -6.26 4.22
CA GLU A 36 -13.64 -7.53 4.93
C GLU A 36 -12.38 -7.55 5.81
N LEU A 37 -11.40 -6.68 5.49
CA LEU A 37 -10.16 -6.51 6.26
C LEU A 37 -10.21 -5.32 7.25
N ALA A 38 -11.39 -4.71 7.41
CA ALA A 38 -11.55 -3.54 8.24
C ALA A 38 -11.29 -3.86 9.72
N SER A 39 -10.61 -2.95 10.41
CA SER A 39 -10.24 -3.13 11.81
C SER A 39 -9.93 -1.80 12.48
N VAL A 40 -9.80 -1.82 13.81
CA VAL A 40 -9.33 -0.65 14.58
C VAL A 40 -7.81 -0.73 14.74
N GLY A 41 -7.09 0.33 14.36
CA GLY A 41 -5.63 0.39 14.43
C GLY A 41 -5.05 1.72 13.94
N PRO A 42 -3.74 1.79 13.66
CA PRO A 42 -3.11 3.00 13.12
C PRO A 42 -3.72 3.42 11.79
N VAL A 43 -4.31 4.62 11.73
CA VAL A 43 -5.02 5.10 10.51
C VAL A 43 -4.06 5.30 9.33
N LEU A 44 -2.78 5.55 9.61
CA LEU A 44 -1.75 5.70 8.59
C LEU A 44 -1.46 4.41 7.82
N HIS A 45 -1.95 3.26 8.28
CA HIS A 45 -1.82 2.02 7.54
C HIS A 45 -2.54 2.10 6.17
N ASP A 46 -3.75 2.65 6.11
CA ASP A 46 -4.48 2.80 4.85
C ASP A 46 -3.79 3.81 3.91
N LEU A 47 -3.26 4.91 4.45
CA LEU A 47 -2.50 5.87 3.65
C LEU A 47 -1.19 5.26 3.13
N GLY A 48 -0.48 4.50 3.97
CA GLY A 48 0.72 3.76 3.59
C GLY A 48 0.44 2.74 2.48
N TRP A 49 -0.68 2.02 2.58
CA TRP A 49 -1.17 1.09 1.57
C TRP A 49 -1.41 1.80 0.25
N LEU A 50 -2.22 2.86 0.25
CA LEU A 50 -2.51 3.65 -0.95
C LEU A 50 -1.23 4.20 -1.60
N CYS A 51 -0.27 4.68 -0.80
CA CYS A 51 1.03 5.17 -1.29
C CYS A 51 1.84 4.10 -2.03
N VAL A 52 1.77 2.82 -1.66
CA VAL A 52 2.47 1.73 -2.38
C VAL A 52 1.88 1.55 -3.78
N PHE A 53 0.55 1.52 -3.92
CA PHE A 53 -0.13 1.40 -5.21
C PHE A 53 -0.05 2.65 -6.09
N SER A 54 0.43 3.76 -5.53
CA SER A 54 0.63 5.04 -6.18
C SER A 54 2.10 5.37 -6.46
N ASP A 55 3.02 4.53 -6.03
CA ASP A 55 4.45 4.71 -6.25
C ASP A 55 4.93 3.79 -7.37
N PRO A 56 5.21 4.31 -8.58
CA PRO A 56 5.79 3.51 -9.66
C PRO A 56 7.09 2.83 -9.23
N GLY A 57 7.85 3.44 -8.32
CA GLY A 57 9.05 2.86 -7.76
C GLY A 57 8.80 1.62 -6.91
N SER A 58 7.58 1.30 -6.51
CA SER A 58 7.28 0.07 -5.75
C SER A 58 7.09 -1.17 -6.64
N TRP A 59 7.04 -1.01 -7.97
CA TRP A 59 6.66 -2.07 -8.90
C TRP A 59 7.73 -2.28 -9.97
N ASP A 60 7.88 -3.53 -10.40
CA ASP A 60 8.67 -3.89 -11.58
C ASP A 60 7.70 -4.13 -12.75
N GLY A 61 7.78 -3.30 -13.78
CA GLY A 61 6.93 -3.37 -14.99
C GLY A 61 5.91 -2.23 -15.14
N GLU A 62 5.66 -1.85 -16.39
CA GLU A 62 4.63 -0.87 -16.74
C GLU A 62 3.22 -1.43 -16.51
N GLY A 63 2.29 -0.59 -16.03
CA GLY A 63 0.89 -0.96 -15.82
C GLY A 63 0.58 -1.72 -14.52
N MET A 64 1.59 -1.94 -13.66
CA MET A 64 1.42 -2.58 -12.34
C MET A 64 0.89 -1.63 -11.25
N TRP A 65 0.77 -0.33 -11.56
CA TRP A 65 0.24 0.70 -10.68
C TRP A 65 -0.91 1.42 -11.40
N SER A 66 -1.93 1.83 -10.63
CA SER A 66 -3.20 2.27 -11.23
C SER A 66 -3.29 3.78 -11.47
N LEU A 67 -2.60 4.62 -10.69
CA LEU A 67 -2.73 6.08 -10.74
C LEU A 67 -1.41 6.81 -10.38
N THR A 68 -1.12 7.90 -11.09
CA THR A 68 0.10 8.72 -10.96
C THR A 68 0.05 9.79 -9.87
N VAL A 69 -0.81 9.65 -8.86
CA VAL A 69 -0.75 10.60 -7.74
C VAL A 69 0.43 10.22 -6.86
N ALA A 70 1.52 10.98 -6.91
CA ALA A 70 2.73 10.69 -6.16
C ALA A 70 2.42 10.54 -4.64
N PRO A 71 3.10 9.63 -3.93
CA PRO A 71 2.93 9.44 -2.48
C PRO A 71 3.06 10.74 -1.66
N GLU A 72 3.95 11.63 -2.09
CA GLU A 72 4.18 12.93 -1.46
C GLU A 72 2.93 13.81 -1.59
N ARG A 73 2.29 13.78 -2.77
CA ARG A 73 1.02 14.48 -3.00
C ARG A 73 -0.13 13.89 -2.18
N LEU A 74 -0.18 12.57 -2.01
CA LEU A 74 -1.16 11.92 -1.14
C LEU A 74 -0.99 12.36 0.33
N ALA A 75 0.25 12.42 0.82
CA ALA A 75 0.56 12.89 2.16
C ALA A 75 0.17 14.37 2.37
N GLU A 76 0.43 15.24 1.39
CA GLU A 76 -0.01 16.63 1.40
C GLU A 76 -1.54 16.75 1.47
N LEU A 77 -2.26 16.02 0.62
CA LEU A 77 -3.73 16.04 0.59
C LEU A 77 -4.32 15.53 1.91
N TYR A 78 -3.76 14.46 2.47
CA TYR A 78 -4.18 13.93 3.76
C TYR A 78 -3.94 14.93 4.89
N SER A 79 -2.80 15.63 4.88
CA SER A 79 -2.48 16.66 5.86
C SER A 79 -3.40 17.88 5.74
N ALA A 80 -3.68 18.33 4.51
CA ALA A 80 -4.62 19.41 4.25
C ALA A 80 -6.07 19.08 4.70
N ALA A 81 -6.43 17.80 4.74
CA ALA A 81 -7.69 17.31 5.29
C ALA A 81 -7.70 17.16 6.82
N GLY A 82 -6.62 17.56 7.52
CA GLY A 82 -6.49 17.50 8.97
C GLY A 82 -5.85 16.23 9.51
N GLY A 83 -5.29 15.38 8.65
CA GLY A 83 -4.52 14.21 9.05
C GLY A 83 -3.09 14.55 9.49
N HIS A 84 -2.49 13.71 10.34
CA HIS A 84 -1.07 13.76 10.66
C HIS A 84 -0.33 12.64 9.93
N VAL A 85 0.84 12.93 9.36
CA VAL A 85 1.64 11.99 8.56
C VAL A 85 2.93 11.56 9.27
N ASP A 86 3.07 11.89 10.55
CA ASP A 86 4.19 11.45 11.38
C ASP A 86 4.28 9.92 11.40
N GLY A 87 5.40 9.39 10.93
CA GLY A 87 5.60 7.94 10.80
C GLY A 87 4.96 7.30 9.56
N LEU A 88 4.49 8.08 8.57
CA LEU A 88 3.95 7.54 7.32
C LEU A 88 4.97 6.66 6.57
N ALA A 89 6.26 7.02 6.57
CA ALA A 89 7.31 6.22 5.93
C ALA A 89 7.35 4.78 6.48
N TRP A 90 7.20 4.62 7.80
CA TRP A 90 7.14 3.30 8.41
C TRP A 90 5.91 2.51 7.96
N HIS A 91 4.74 3.15 7.88
CA HIS A 91 3.50 2.49 7.44
C HIS A 91 3.54 2.13 5.95
N ARG A 92 4.15 2.97 5.10
CA ARG A 92 4.38 2.67 3.68
C ARG A 92 5.34 1.50 3.50
N ALA A 93 6.42 1.44 4.29
CA ALA A 93 7.35 0.32 4.28
C ALA A 93 6.68 -0.98 4.76
N LEU A 94 5.87 -0.93 5.83
CA LEU A 94 5.08 -2.06 6.28
C LEU A 94 4.12 -2.54 5.19
N ALA A 95 3.42 -1.62 4.51
CA ALA A 95 2.52 -1.94 3.42
C ALA A 95 3.24 -2.68 2.27
N GLY A 96 4.40 -2.17 1.84
CA GLY A 96 5.22 -2.82 0.80
C GLY A 96 5.67 -4.22 1.20
N TYR A 97 6.12 -4.40 2.45
CA TYR A 97 6.44 -5.71 3.01
C TYR A 97 5.24 -6.66 3.01
N CYS A 98 4.10 -6.22 3.54
CA CYS A 98 2.87 -7.02 3.59
C CYS A 98 2.42 -7.45 2.19
N PHE A 99 2.42 -6.53 1.22
CA PHE A 99 2.03 -6.86 -0.15
C PHE A 99 3.02 -7.82 -0.82
N ALA A 100 4.34 -7.66 -0.59
CA ALA A 100 5.35 -8.62 -1.08
C ALA A 100 5.09 -10.05 -0.55
N VAL A 101 4.73 -10.19 0.73
CA VAL A 101 4.36 -11.48 1.33
C VAL A 101 3.09 -12.05 0.69
N ILE A 102 2.05 -11.23 0.49
CA ILE A 102 0.80 -11.63 -0.16
C ILE A 102 1.06 -12.10 -1.60
N ALA A 103 1.85 -11.35 -2.36
CA ALA A 103 2.23 -11.69 -3.73
C ALA A 103 3.03 -13.00 -3.79
N ALA A 104 4.02 -13.18 -2.91
CA ALA A 104 4.81 -14.41 -2.82
C ALA A 104 3.95 -15.62 -2.45
N PHE A 105 2.98 -15.44 -1.53
CA PHE A 105 2.05 -16.50 -1.15
C PHE A 105 1.16 -16.93 -2.33
N ASN A 106 0.58 -15.97 -3.05
CA ASN A 106 -0.26 -16.29 -4.20
C ASN A 106 0.53 -16.88 -5.37
N LEU A 107 1.76 -16.40 -5.63
CA LEU A 107 2.68 -17.01 -6.59
C LEU A 107 2.97 -18.49 -6.23
N MET A 108 3.20 -18.78 -4.94
CA MET A 108 3.38 -20.15 -4.47
C MET A 108 2.13 -21.01 -4.70
N LEU A 109 0.92 -20.48 -4.48
CA LEU A 109 -0.32 -21.19 -4.77
C LEU A 109 -0.52 -21.46 -6.26
N HIS A 110 -0.17 -20.49 -7.12
CA HIS A 110 -0.19 -20.64 -8.58
C HIS A 110 0.76 -21.76 -9.04
N ARG A 111 2.05 -21.67 -8.65
CA ARG A 111 3.07 -22.65 -9.04
C ARG A 111 2.80 -24.07 -8.55
N ARG A 112 2.04 -24.22 -7.45
CA ARG A 112 1.60 -25.51 -6.92
C ARG A 112 0.27 -26.01 -7.49
N GLY A 113 -0.34 -25.28 -8.43
CA GLY A 113 -1.62 -25.63 -9.04
C GLY A 113 -2.83 -25.53 -8.10
N LYS A 114 -2.67 -24.90 -6.92
CA LYS A 114 -3.76 -24.74 -5.94
C LYS A 114 -4.70 -23.58 -6.30
N ARG A 115 -4.17 -22.54 -6.96
CA ARG A 115 -4.93 -21.41 -7.50
C ARG A 115 -4.24 -20.92 -8.77
N ILE A 116 -4.67 -21.42 -9.92
CA ILE A 116 -4.02 -21.13 -11.19
C ILE A 116 -4.37 -19.71 -11.63
N ASP A 117 -3.46 -18.78 -11.44
CA ASP A 117 -3.54 -17.41 -11.95
C ASP A 117 -2.17 -16.94 -12.50
N PRO A 118 -1.98 -16.91 -13.83
CA PRO A 118 -0.72 -16.50 -14.46
C PRO A 118 -0.29 -15.06 -14.16
N HIS A 119 -1.19 -14.20 -13.69
CA HIS A 119 -0.86 -12.82 -13.34
C HIS A 119 0.23 -12.75 -12.25
N TYR A 120 0.28 -13.73 -11.34
CA TYR A 120 1.31 -13.74 -10.30
C TYR A 120 2.72 -14.00 -10.82
N GLU A 121 2.89 -14.61 -12.00
CA GLU A 121 4.21 -14.71 -12.64
C GLU A 121 4.67 -13.35 -13.18
N LEU A 122 3.75 -12.51 -13.66
CA LEU A 122 4.05 -11.12 -14.06
C LEU A 122 4.39 -10.25 -12.85
N LEU A 123 3.74 -10.49 -11.70
CA LEU A 123 3.99 -9.77 -10.46
C LEU A 123 5.28 -10.24 -9.74
N ALA A 124 5.80 -11.43 -10.07
CA ALA A 124 6.92 -12.04 -9.36
C ALA A 124 8.17 -11.13 -9.25
N PRO A 125 8.59 -10.40 -10.30
CA PRO A 125 9.72 -9.46 -10.22
C PRO A 125 9.46 -8.27 -9.27
N SER A 126 8.20 -7.88 -9.06
CA SER A 126 7.86 -6.80 -8.12
C SER A 126 8.06 -7.20 -6.66
N ILE A 127 8.07 -8.50 -6.32
CA ILE A 127 8.23 -8.97 -4.94
C ILE A 127 9.54 -8.46 -4.30
N PRO A 128 10.75 -8.70 -4.87
CA PRO A 128 11.97 -8.12 -4.34
C PRO A 128 11.96 -6.59 -4.41
N ARG A 129 11.41 -6.00 -5.48
CA ARG A 129 11.35 -4.54 -5.64
C ARG A 129 10.56 -3.85 -4.52
N LEU A 130 9.42 -4.41 -4.11
CA LEU A 130 8.61 -3.91 -3.00
C LEU A 130 9.39 -3.90 -1.68
N LEU A 131 10.21 -4.93 -1.44
CA LEU A 131 11.04 -5.03 -0.23
C LEU A 131 12.19 -4.01 -0.26
N GLU A 132 12.87 -3.88 -1.39
CA GLU A 132 13.92 -2.87 -1.60
C GLU A 132 13.35 -1.45 -1.41
N ARG A 133 12.21 -1.16 -2.03
CA ARG A 133 11.54 0.13 -1.92
C ARG A 133 11.11 0.44 -0.49
N ALA A 134 10.64 -0.57 0.25
CA ALA A 134 10.31 -0.41 1.67
C ALA A 134 11.54 0.00 2.51
N LEU A 135 12.70 -0.58 2.23
CA LEU A 135 13.96 -0.21 2.91
C LEU A 135 14.42 1.21 2.52
N GLU A 136 14.38 1.56 1.22
CA GLU A 136 14.68 2.92 0.74
C GLU A 136 13.83 3.98 1.44
N VAL A 137 12.52 3.71 1.61
CA VAL A 137 11.58 4.61 2.27
C VAL A 137 11.90 4.77 3.76
N LEU A 138 12.30 3.69 4.44
CA LEU A 138 12.70 3.76 5.85
C LEU A 138 14.01 4.54 6.04
N ASP A 139 15.00 4.29 5.19
CA ASP A 139 16.31 4.95 5.27
C ASP A 139 16.23 6.44 4.88
N GLY A 140 15.34 6.78 3.96
CA GLY A 140 15.04 8.17 3.57
C GLY A 140 14.33 8.97 4.66
N ALA A 141 13.56 8.31 5.53
CA ALA A 141 12.86 8.97 6.65
C ALA A 141 13.77 9.30 7.85
N GLY A 142 14.99 8.76 7.87
CA GLY A 142 16.00 9.02 8.90
C GLY A 142 16.97 10.16 8.59
N ARG A 143 16.78 10.90 7.48
CA ARG A 143 17.60 12.06 7.10
C ARG A 143 16.83 13.36 7.23
#